data_AF-A0AAP4EC37-F1
#
_entry.id   AF-A0AAP4EC37-F1
#
_cell.length_a   1.000
_cell.length_b   1.000
_cell.length_c   1.000
_cell.angle_alpha   90.00
_cell.angle_beta   90.00
_cell.angle_gamma   90.00
#
_symmetry.space_group_name_H-M   'P 1'
#
loop_
_entity.id
_entity.type
_entity.pdbx_description
1 polymer ?
#
loop_
_entity_poly.entity_id
_entity_poly.type
_entity_poly.pdbx_seq_one_letter_code
_entity_poly.pdbx_strand_id
1 'polypeptide(L)'
;MISHYQATYLEHYIENMYLKNGINEPQHITVERIAAALDIWIYSSAQRSKAYESAAGLRSVLLDNRLPLKEQRIELLHEVGHLLRHAGNQSIMPRAFIELQEADADQFVLYASMPFFMLSRLKLPRLFNDALLYLSDTFEVPIYLARKRLNQIIRRNYEGQIRTSIEQQNNAAKGVMSKKIPQICEPTIYAYYDPSFTYEGPSQLIFHVDEITLSQKREIPIPLDGPFKQIEIDELLHFEGLKILQHDIVYFEPGNIKLMLGRISRRYGTGAKTLLLQMKDLEEVINRGRIY
;
A
#
# COMPACT_ATOMS: atom_id res chain seq x y z
N MET A 1 4.42 5.38 15.50
CA MET A 1 4.59 4.20 14.63
C MET A 1 4.33 4.47 13.15
N ILE A 2 3.72 5.60 12.73
CA ILE A 2 3.39 5.83 11.31
C ILE A 2 4.03 7.14 10.75
N SER A 3 5.16 7.57 11.29
CA SER A 3 5.79 8.89 11.01
C SER A 3 6.25 9.13 9.57
N HIS A 4 6.50 8.08 8.80
CA HIS A 4 6.99 8.16 7.43
C HIS A 4 5.91 7.90 6.38
N TYR A 5 4.65 7.70 6.79
CA TYR A 5 3.55 7.54 5.84
C TYR A 5 3.31 8.86 5.12
N GLN A 6 3.12 8.78 3.81
CA GLN A 6 2.75 9.92 2.98
C GLN A 6 1.38 9.65 2.38
N ALA A 7 0.42 10.52 2.69
CA ALA A 7 -0.92 10.42 2.14
C ALA A 7 -0.90 10.66 0.63
N THR A 8 -1.74 9.92 -0.08
CA THR A 8 -1.92 10.11 -1.52
C THR A 8 -2.80 11.33 -1.81
N TYR A 9 -2.81 11.76 -3.08
CA TYR A 9 -3.70 12.83 -3.52
C TYR A 9 -5.17 12.53 -3.19
N LEU A 10 -5.61 11.28 -3.37
CA LEU A 10 -6.97 10.85 -3.06
C LEU A 10 -7.27 10.96 -1.55
N GLU A 11 -6.32 10.61 -0.70
CA GLU A 11 -6.48 10.75 0.75
C GLU A 11 -6.57 12.21 1.18
N HIS A 12 -5.77 13.10 0.59
CA HIS A 12 -5.88 14.54 0.84
C HIS A 12 -7.18 15.12 0.30
N TYR A 13 -7.68 14.64 -0.84
CA TYR A 13 -8.99 15.03 -1.37
C TYR A 13 -10.11 14.66 -0.36
N ILE A 14 -10.10 13.41 0.12
CA ILE A 14 -11.07 12.92 1.12
C ILE A 14 -10.95 13.69 2.43
N GLU A 15 -9.73 13.89 2.93
CA GLU A 15 -9.46 14.69 4.13
C GLU A 15 -10.06 16.09 4.01
N ASN A 16 -9.74 16.81 2.93
CA ASN A 16 -10.27 18.15 2.69
C ASN A 16 -11.79 18.16 2.60
N MET A 17 -12.39 17.19 1.92
CA MET A 17 -13.83 17.04 1.82
C MET A 17 -14.47 16.81 3.19
N TYR A 18 -13.90 15.93 4.01
CA TYR A 18 -14.38 15.63 5.35
C TYR A 18 -14.25 16.82 6.30
N LEU A 19 -13.08 17.45 6.35
CA LEU A 19 -12.85 18.62 7.21
C LEU A 19 -13.79 19.79 6.87
N LYS A 20 -13.99 20.08 5.56
CA LYS A 20 -14.92 21.13 5.12
C LYS A 20 -16.37 20.89 5.56
N ASN A 21 -16.76 19.63 5.69
CA ASN A 21 -18.09 19.22 6.13
C ASN A 21 -18.15 18.85 7.63
N GLY A 22 -17.11 19.19 8.39
CA GLY A 22 -17.04 18.92 9.84
C GLY A 22 -16.96 17.44 10.21
N ILE A 23 -16.62 16.54 9.28
CA ILE A 23 -16.45 15.10 9.52
C ILE A 23 -15.01 14.87 10.03
N ASN A 24 -14.77 15.21 11.30
CA ASN A 24 -13.42 15.23 11.87
C ASN A 24 -13.01 13.98 12.64
N GLU A 25 -13.97 13.13 13.04
CA GLU A 25 -13.76 11.98 13.93
C GLU A 25 -14.36 10.70 13.32
N PRO A 26 -13.84 9.50 13.65
CA PRO A 26 -14.31 8.23 13.08
C PRO A 26 -15.83 8.02 13.20
N GLN A 27 -16.39 8.32 14.37
CA GLN A 27 -17.83 8.24 14.66
C GLN A 27 -18.72 9.17 13.82
N HIS A 28 -18.13 10.13 13.11
CA HIS A 28 -18.85 11.02 12.19
C HIS A 28 -19.07 10.39 10.81
N ILE A 29 -18.40 9.28 10.50
CA ILE A 29 -18.51 8.58 9.22
C ILE A 29 -19.76 7.69 9.30
N THR A 30 -20.93 8.29 9.22
CA THR A 30 -22.24 7.59 9.19
C THR A 30 -22.97 7.88 7.89
N VAL A 31 -23.96 7.04 7.56
CA VAL A 31 -24.78 7.21 6.35
C VAL A 31 -25.44 8.58 6.34
N GLU A 32 -26.08 8.94 7.44
CA GLU A 32 -26.87 10.17 7.60
C GLU A 32 -25.98 11.40 7.49
N ARG A 33 -24.82 11.38 8.15
CA ARG A 33 -23.92 12.53 8.18
C ARG A 33 -23.22 12.76 6.84
N ILE A 34 -22.79 11.69 6.17
CA ILE A 34 -22.19 11.80 4.84
C ILE A 34 -23.25 12.27 3.82
N ALA A 35 -24.45 11.70 3.87
CA ALA A 35 -25.54 12.08 2.99
C ALA A 35 -25.90 13.57 3.15
N ALA A 36 -26.08 14.03 4.39
CA ALA A 36 -26.37 15.43 4.67
C ALA A 36 -25.22 16.37 4.26
N ALA A 37 -23.98 15.99 4.53
CA ALA A 37 -22.79 16.78 4.18
C ALA A 37 -22.61 16.97 2.67
N LEU A 38 -23.02 15.99 1.88
CA LEU A 38 -22.79 15.96 0.43
C LEU A 38 -24.05 16.25 -0.39
N ASP A 39 -25.15 16.63 0.26
CA ASP A 39 -26.47 16.85 -0.34
C ASP A 39 -26.95 15.65 -1.17
N ILE A 40 -26.88 14.46 -0.57
CA ILE A 40 -27.24 13.18 -1.19
C ILE A 40 -28.53 12.65 -0.55
N TRP A 41 -29.50 12.34 -1.40
CA TRP A 41 -30.77 11.77 -0.98
C TRP A 41 -30.65 10.25 -0.86
N ILE A 42 -30.92 9.71 0.32
CA ILE A 42 -30.84 8.26 0.59
C ILE A 42 -32.22 7.63 0.46
N TYR A 43 -32.30 6.57 -0.33
CA TYR A 43 -33.48 5.72 -0.46
C TYR A 43 -33.14 4.30 -0.04
N SER A 44 -33.86 3.76 0.93
CA SER A 44 -33.67 2.37 1.36
C SER A 44 -34.51 1.41 0.52
N SER A 45 -33.93 0.33 0.01
CA SER A 45 -34.63 -0.67 -0.80
C SER A 45 -34.01 -2.06 -0.65
N ALA A 46 -34.77 -3.11 -0.94
CA ALA A 46 -34.31 -4.50 -0.94
C ALA A 46 -33.62 -4.87 -2.28
N GLN A 47 -32.80 -3.97 -2.82
CA GLN A 47 -32.09 -4.09 -4.09
C GLN A 47 -30.64 -3.66 -3.92
N ARG A 48 -29.75 -4.09 -4.82
CA ARG A 48 -28.34 -3.67 -4.81
C ARG A 48 -28.23 -2.15 -4.80
N SER A 49 -27.28 -1.64 -4.01
CA SER A 49 -27.03 -0.21 -3.89
C SER A 49 -26.63 0.38 -5.24
N LYS A 50 -27.05 1.62 -5.49
CA LYS A 50 -26.75 2.37 -6.72
C LYS A 50 -26.83 3.87 -6.49
N ALA A 51 -25.89 4.60 -7.05
CA ALA A 51 -25.90 6.04 -7.20
C ALA A 51 -26.63 6.49 -8.46
N TYR A 52 -27.25 7.66 -8.38
CA TYR A 52 -27.81 8.38 -9.51
C TYR A 52 -27.62 9.89 -9.32
N GLU A 53 -27.23 10.57 -10.39
CA GLU A 53 -27.25 12.04 -10.47
C GLU A 53 -28.23 12.43 -11.57
N SER A 54 -29.22 13.24 -11.22
CA SER A 54 -30.22 13.74 -12.17
C SER A 54 -29.64 14.82 -13.09
N ALA A 55 -30.32 15.11 -14.19
CA ALA A 55 -29.93 16.21 -15.09
C ALA A 55 -29.91 17.59 -14.40
N ALA A 56 -30.61 17.75 -13.27
CA ALA A 56 -30.61 18.97 -12.46
C ALA A 56 -29.48 19.01 -11.41
N GLY A 57 -28.60 18.00 -11.39
CA GLY A 57 -27.50 17.88 -10.41
C GLY A 57 -27.91 17.30 -9.06
N LEU A 58 -29.17 16.89 -8.88
CA LEU A 58 -29.61 16.22 -7.65
C LEU A 58 -29.01 14.83 -7.55
N ARG A 59 -28.31 14.55 -6.45
CA ARG A 59 -27.67 13.27 -6.18
C ARG A 59 -28.51 12.41 -5.26
N SER A 60 -28.63 11.14 -5.60
CA SER A 60 -29.34 10.17 -4.80
C SER A 60 -28.62 8.82 -4.80
N VAL A 61 -28.77 8.11 -3.69
CA VAL A 61 -28.26 6.75 -3.52
C VAL A 61 -29.40 5.86 -3.04
N LEU A 62 -29.64 4.79 -3.79
CA LEU A 62 -30.40 3.65 -3.33
C LEU A 62 -29.45 2.78 -2.49
N LEU A 63 -29.79 2.48 -1.24
CA LEU A 63 -29.02 1.60 -0.36
C LEU A 63 -29.75 0.29 -0.11
N ASP A 64 -29.02 -0.83 -0.19
CA ASP A 64 -29.54 -2.16 0.11
C ASP A 64 -29.81 -2.34 1.61
N ASN A 65 -31.08 -2.26 2.01
CA ASN A 65 -31.49 -2.34 3.41
C ASN A 65 -31.43 -3.75 4.00
N ARG A 66 -31.08 -4.76 3.21
CA ARG A 66 -30.88 -6.14 3.68
C ARG A 66 -29.49 -6.35 4.27
N LEU A 67 -28.56 -5.45 4.00
CA LEU A 67 -27.18 -5.53 4.48
C LEU A 67 -27.06 -5.08 5.94
N PRO A 68 -26.09 -5.60 6.71
CA PRO A 68 -25.73 -5.05 8.02
C PRO A 68 -25.33 -3.57 7.91
N LEU A 69 -25.55 -2.78 8.97
CA LEU A 69 -25.27 -1.34 8.97
C LEU A 69 -23.82 -1.00 8.58
N LYS A 70 -22.84 -1.83 8.99
CA LYS A 70 -21.44 -1.66 8.58
C LYS A 70 -21.28 -1.76 7.06
N GLU A 71 -21.90 -2.75 6.43
CA GLU A 71 -21.84 -2.95 4.98
C GLU A 71 -22.63 -1.88 4.22
N GLN A 72 -23.80 -1.46 4.72
CA GLN A 72 -24.53 -0.33 4.11
C GLN A 72 -23.71 0.95 4.05
N ARG A 73 -22.88 1.20 5.08
CA ARG A 73 -21.94 2.33 5.09
C ARG A 73 -20.84 2.17 4.05
N ILE A 74 -20.30 0.97 3.87
CA ILE A 74 -19.28 0.69 2.85
C ILE A 74 -19.87 0.90 1.45
N GLU A 75 -21.06 0.37 1.19
CA GLU A 75 -21.80 0.55 -0.06
C GLU A 75 -22.10 2.03 -0.32
N LEU A 76 -22.54 2.79 0.70
CA LEU A 76 -22.72 4.23 0.55
C LEU A 76 -21.41 4.91 0.10
N LEU A 77 -20.28 4.58 0.73
CA LEU A 77 -19.00 5.18 0.37
C LEU A 77 -18.59 4.82 -1.06
N HIS A 78 -18.92 3.62 -1.54
CA HIS A 78 -18.69 3.19 -2.92
C HIS A 78 -19.50 4.05 -3.90
N GLU A 79 -20.79 4.18 -3.64
CA GLU A 79 -21.71 5.00 -4.44
C GLU A 79 -21.37 6.49 -4.41
N VAL A 80 -20.93 7.01 -3.25
CA VAL A 80 -20.38 8.36 -3.14
C VAL A 80 -19.11 8.52 -3.98
N GLY A 81 -18.24 7.51 -4.00
CA GLY A 81 -17.09 7.46 -4.89
C GLY A 81 -17.50 7.65 -6.35
N HIS A 82 -18.52 6.92 -6.81
CA HIS A 82 -19.08 7.10 -8.15
C HIS A 82 -19.60 8.52 -8.39
N LEU A 83 -20.44 9.05 -7.50
CA LEU A 83 -21.04 10.39 -7.65
C LEU A 83 -20.00 11.51 -7.73
N LEU A 84 -18.90 11.40 -6.97
CA LEU A 84 -17.92 12.48 -6.87
C LEU A 84 -16.82 12.40 -7.91
N ARG A 85 -16.54 11.22 -8.45
CA ARG A 85 -15.30 10.96 -9.22
C ARG A 85 -15.55 10.46 -10.63
N HIS A 86 -16.74 9.91 -10.90
CA HIS A 86 -17.02 9.23 -12.15
C HIS A 86 -18.14 9.95 -12.91
N ALA A 87 -18.07 9.87 -14.24
CA ALA A 87 -19.10 10.36 -15.14
C ALA A 87 -19.32 9.34 -16.26
N GLY A 88 -20.49 9.45 -16.91
CA GLY A 88 -20.89 8.57 -18.00
C GLY A 88 -21.78 7.41 -17.55
N ASN A 89 -22.33 6.69 -18.54
CA ASN A 89 -23.25 5.58 -18.31
C ASN A 89 -22.49 4.24 -18.41
N GLN A 90 -22.30 3.57 -17.27
CA GLN A 90 -21.62 2.27 -17.20
C GLN A 90 -22.31 1.18 -18.03
N SER A 91 -23.61 1.29 -18.35
CA SER A 91 -24.31 0.28 -19.16
C SER A 91 -23.88 0.25 -20.64
N ILE A 92 -23.23 1.30 -21.12
CA ILE A 92 -22.74 1.42 -22.51
C ILE A 92 -21.24 1.68 -22.59
N MET A 93 -20.57 1.82 -21.43
CA MET A 93 -19.15 2.09 -21.32
C MET A 93 -18.34 0.83 -21.67
N PRO A 94 -17.17 0.94 -22.34
CA PRO A 94 -16.33 -0.21 -22.57
C PRO A 94 -15.86 -0.82 -21.24
N ARG A 95 -15.80 -2.15 -21.18
CA ARG A 95 -15.52 -2.91 -19.95
C ARG A 95 -14.28 -2.43 -19.18
N ALA A 96 -13.17 -2.14 -19.88
CA ALA A 96 -11.94 -1.68 -19.24
C ALA A 96 -12.11 -0.36 -18.47
N PHE A 97 -12.98 0.55 -18.95
CA PHE A 97 -13.28 1.79 -18.24
C PHE A 97 -14.18 1.57 -17.03
N ILE A 98 -15.11 0.62 -17.10
CA ILE A 98 -15.92 0.21 -15.94
C ILE A 98 -14.99 -0.36 -14.87
N GLU A 99 -14.11 -1.30 -15.23
CA GLU A 99 -13.14 -1.90 -14.30
C GLU A 99 -12.23 -0.85 -13.65
N LEU A 100 -11.81 0.17 -14.40
CA LEU A 100 -11.06 1.30 -13.86
C LEU A 100 -11.87 2.12 -12.84
N GLN A 101 -13.15 2.40 -13.11
CA GLN A 101 -14.02 3.12 -12.20
C GLN A 101 -14.29 2.30 -10.91
N GLU A 102 -14.57 1.01 -11.03
CA GLU A 102 -14.78 0.16 -9.85
C GLU A 102 -13.50 0.09 -8.98
N ALA A 103 -12.32 -0.06 -9.60
CA ALA A 103 -11.06 -0.07 -8.86
C ALA A 103 -10.76 1.26 -8.14
N ASP A 104 -11.12 2.41 -8.75
CA ASP A 104 -10.99 3.72 -8.12
C ASP A 104 -12.02 3.93 -7.01
N ALA A 105 -13.25 3.44 -7.18
CA ALA A 105 -14.29 3.44 -6.14
C ALA A 105 -13.89 2.57 -4.92
N ASP A 106 -13.36 1.37 -5.16
CA ASP A 106 -12.83 0.50 -4.11
C ASP A 106 -11.72 1.18 -3.30
N GLN A 107 -10.85 1.93 -4.00
CA GLN A 107 -9.77 2.68 -3.35
C GLN A 107 -10.31 3.88 -2.56
N PHE A 108 -11.32 4.56 -3.10
CA PHE A 108 -12.04 5.62 -2.40
C PHE A 108 -12.65 5.10 -1.10
N VAL A 109 -13.37 3.97 -1.13
CA VAL A 109 -13.95 3.30 0.04
C VAL A 109 -12.89 3.03 1.10
N LEU A 110 -11.74 2.47 0.70
CA LEU A 110 -10.64 2.13 1.61
C LEU A 110 -10.13 3.34 2.39
N TYR A 111 -10.07 4.51 1.75
CA TYR A 111 -9.59 5.74 2.35
C TYR A 111 -10.68 6.53 3.08
N ALA A 112 -11.90 6.55 2.55
CA ALA A 112 -13.03 7.29 3.11
C ALA A 112 -13.57 6.61 4.38
N SER A 113 -13.58 5.28 4.42
CA SER A 113 -14.01 4.52 5.60
C SER A 113 -13.02 4.61 6.76
N MET A 114 -11.72 4.78 6.45
CA MET A 114 -10.64 4.89 7.43
C MET A 114 -9.60 5.94 7.01
N PRO A 115 -9.93 7.24 7.11
CA PRO A 115 -9.05 8.32 6.66
C PRO A 115 -7.77 8.39 7.50
N PHE A 116 -6.64 8.56 6.82
CA PHE A 116 -5.33 8.56 7.48
C PHE A 116 -5.20 9.70 8.51
N PHE A 117 -5.78 10.88 8.23
CA PHE A 117 -5.72 12.02 9.15
C PHE A 117 -6.42 11.76 10.50
N MET A 118 -7.46 10.92 10.51
CA MET A 118 -8.10 10.47 11.76
C MET A 118 -7.28 9.36 12.41
N LEU A 119 -6.89 8.36 11.61
CA LEU A 119 -6.15 7.19 12.10
C LEU A 119 -4.81 7.58 12.74
N SER A 120 -4.10 8.55 12.17
CA SER A 120 -2.80 9.02 12.67
C SER A 120 -2.86 9.67 14.06
N ARG A 121 -4.06 10.06 14.53
CA ARG A 121 -4.29 10.60 15.88
C ARG A 121 -4.56 9.52 16.92
N LEU A 122 -4.84 8.28 16.48
CA LEU A 122 -5.15 7.17 17.36
C LEU A 122 -3.88 6.55 17.95
N LYS A 123 -3.99 6.08 19.19
CA LYS A 123 -2.96 5.24 19.83
C LYS A 123 -3.28 3.78 19.55
N LEU A 124 -2.68 3.24 18.49
CA LEU A 124 -2.91 1.84 18.13
C LEU A 124 -2.28 0.87 19.14
N PRO A 125 -2.96 -0.24 19.48
CA PRO A 125 -2.35 -1.38 20.14
C PRO A 125 -1.09 -1.86 19.41
N ARG A 126 -0.15 -2.46 20.15
CA ARG A 126 1.11 -2.97 19.57
C ARG A 126 0.91 -4.25 18.77
N LEU A 127 0.00 -5.13 19.20
CA LEU A 127 -0.26 -6.39 18.53
C LEU A 127 -1.17 -6.15 17.33
N PHE A 128 -0.83 -6.76 16.19
CA PHE A 128 -1.54 -6.56 14.93
C PHE A 128 -3.03 -6.88 15.03
N ASN A 129 -3.37 -8.03 15.65
CA ASN A 129 -4.76 -8.46 15.78
C ASN A 129 -5.58 -7.53 16.70
N ASP A 130 -4.97 -7.01 17.76
CA ASP A 130 -5.63 -6.05 18.64
C ASP A 130 -5.84 -4.71 17.93
N ALA A 131 -4.85 -4.24 17.18
CA ALA A 131 -4.96 -3.03 16.37
C ALA A 131 -6.03 -3.17 15.29
N LEU A 132 -6.13 -4.36 14.67
CA LEU A 132 -7.15 -4.67 13.69
C LEU A 132 -8.56 -4.59 14.28
N LEU A 133 -8.80 -5.25 15.41
CA LEU A 133 -10.10 -5.23 16.10
C LEU A 133 -10.43 -3.82 16.57
N TYR A 134 -9.46 -3.11 17.16
CA TYR A 134 -9.61 -1.74 17.58
C TYR A 134 -10.02 -0.81 16.43
N LEU A 135 -9.38 -0.93 15.26
CA LEU A 135 -9.71 -0.14 14.08
C LEU A 135 -11.08 -0.48 13.50
N SER A 136 -11.42 -1.78 13.42
CA SER A 136 -12.73 -2.24 12.94
C SER A 136 -13.88 -1.74 13.83
N ASP A 137 -13.64 -1.63 15.13
CA ASP A 137 -14.59 -1.07 16.09
C ASP A 137 -14.66 0.46 15.99
N THR A 138 -13.50 1.14 16.06
CA THR A 138 -13.40 2.62 16.04
C THR A 138 -14.02 3.25 14.79
N PHE A 139 -13.77 2.66 13.61
CA PHE A 139 -14.34 3.14 12.35
C PHE A 139 -15.63 2.41 11.95
N GLU A 140 -16.07 1.45 12.77
CA GLU A 140 -17.26 0.64 12.54
C GLU A 140 -17.29 0.00 11.12
N VAL A 141 -16.13 -0.45 10.65
CA VAL A 141 -15.97 -1.14 9.36
C VAL A 141 -15.88 -2.65 9.55
N PRO A 142 -16.15 -3.46 8.51
CA PRO A 142 -15.86 -4.88 8.54
C PRO A 142 -14.36 -5.17 8.78
N ILE A 143 -14.06 -6.29 9.45
CA ILE A 143 -12.67 -6.68 9.80
C ILE A 143 -11.79 -6.81 8.56
N TYR A 144 -12.32 -7.30 7.44
CA TYR A 144 -11.54 -7.44 6.20
C TYR A 144 -11.03 -6.08 5.69
N LEU A 145 -11.86 -5.04 5.82
CA LEU A 145 -11.52 -3.70 5.34
C LEU A 145 -10.49 -3.04 6.26
N ALA A 146 -10.65 -3.20 7.58
CA ALA A 146 -9.66 -2.76 8.55
C ALA A 146 -8.30 -3.43 8.33
N ARG A 147 -8.28 -4.72 8.00
CA ARG A 147 -7.05 -5.47 7.68
C ARG A 147 -6.39 -4.91 6.42
N LYS A 148 -7.17 -4.73 5.34
CA LYS A 148 -6.70 -4.15 4.08
C LYS A 148 -6.06 -2.78 4.32
N ARG A 149 -6.71 -1.92 5.12
CA ARG A 149 -6.21 -0.58 5.42
C ARG A 149 -4.96 -0.59 6.29
N LEU A 150 -4.93 -1.39 7.36
CA LEU A 150 -3.78 -1.47 8.27
C LEU A 150 -2.53 -1.98 7.54
N ASN A 151 -2.66 -3.04 6.73
CA ASN A 151 -1.56 -3.56 5.92
C ASN A 151 -1.01 -2.51 4.95
N GLN A 152 -1.90 -1.80 4.26
CA GLN A 152 -1.49 -0.74 3.35
C GLN A 152 -0.73 0.39 4.06
N ILE A 153 -1.18 0.77 5.26
CA ILE A 153 -0.54 1.82 6.06
C ILE A 153 0.86 1.38 6.51
N ILE A 154 0.98 0.16 7.03
CA ILE A 154 2.27 -0.44 7.40
C ILE A 154 3.22 -0.45 6.20
N ARG A 155 2.76 -0.97 5.05
CA ARG A 155 3.56 -1.06 3.82
C ARG A 155 4.07 0.31 3.37
N ARG A 156 3.19 1.30 3.25
CA ARG A 156 3.57 2.66 2.82
C ARG A 156 4.42 3.40 3.83
N ASN A 157 4.21 3.15 5.12
CA ASN A 157 5.06 3.71 6.15
C ASN A 157 6.48 3.16 6.03
N TYR A 158 6.62 1.85 5.83
CA TYR A 158 7.89 1.19 5.60
C TYR A 158 8.58 1.68 4.33
N GLU A 159 7.83 1.82 3.22
CA GLU A 159 8.34 2.44 1.98
C GLU A 159 8.88 3.86 2.23
N GLY A 160 8.17 4.66 3.04
CA GLY A 160 8.58 6.00 3.44
C GLY A 160 9.84 6.01 4.31
N GLN A 161 9.95 5.07 5.27
CA GLN A 161 11.14 4.90 6.11
C GLN A 161 12.37 4.64 5.24
N ILE A 162 12.27 3.69 4.31
CA ILE A 162 13.35 3.36 3.37
C ILE A 162 13.75 4.58 2.54
N ARG A 163 12.77 5.34 2.03
CA ARG A 163 13.05 6.56 1.25
C ARG A 163 13.82 7.58 2.08
N THR A 164 13.41 7.83 3.31
CA THR A 164 14.09 8.75 4.23
C THR A 164 15.52 8.28 4.55
N SER A 165 15.71 6.99 4.83
CA SER A 165 17.04 6.43 5.11
C SER A 165 17.98 6.55 3.90
N ILE A 166 17.47 6.35 2.68
CA ILE A 166 18.23 6.55 1.43
C ILE A 166 18.63 8.02 1.26
N GLU A 167 17.71 8.96 1.48
CA GLU A 167 17.99 10.40 1.39
C GLU A 167 19.07 10.83 2.41
N GLN A 168 18.98 10.34 3.65
CA GLN A 168 19.96 10.62 4.70
C GLN A 168 21.34 10.03 4.37
N GLN A 169 21.41 8.82 3.82
CA GLN A 169 22.67 8.19 3.42
C GLN A 169 23.30 8.87 2.20
N ASN A 170 22.51 9.28 1.20
CA ASN A 170 23.01 10.06 0.06
C ASN A 170 23.59 11.41 0.52
N ASN A 171 23.03 12.01 1.57
CA ASN A 171 23.53 13.22 2.18
C ASN A 171 24.78 12.96 3.07
N ALA A 172 24.86 11.81 3.74
CA ALA A 172 25.98 11.41 4.60
C ALA A 172 27.19 10.83 3.83
N ALA A 173 27.01 10.30 2.62
CA ALA A 173 28.08 9.83 1.74
C ALA A 173 29.07 10.93 1.29
N LYS A 174 28.87 12.19 1.74
CA LYS A 174 29.86 13.27 1.69
C LYS A 174 30.82 13.30 2.90
N GLY A 175 30.76 12.33 3.83
CA GLY A 175 31.61 12.32 5.03
C GLY A 175 31.90 10.93 5.60
N VAL A 176 33.10 10.43 5.26
CA VAL A 176 34.00 9.54 6.04
C VAL A 176 33.59 8.08 6.36
N MET A 177 34.53 7.18 6.04
CA MET A 177 34.60 5.73 6.33
C MET A 177 34.75 5.39 7.82
N SER A 178 34.26 4.22 8.24
CA SER A 178 34.88 3.46 9.34
C SER A 178 34.68 1.94 9.18
N LYS A 179 35.72 1.19 9.54
CA LYS A 179 35.89 -0.27 9.40
C LYS A 179 35.39 -1.03 10.63
N LYS A 180 34.73 -2.18 10.41
CA LYS A 180 34.90 -3.41 11.20
C LYS A 180 34.71 -4.61 10.26
N ILE A 181 35.47 -5.69 10.47
CA ILE A 181 35.40 -6.92 9.65
C ILE A 181 34.34 -7.85 10.28
N PRO A 182 33.27 -8.25 9.57
CA PRO A 182 32.34 -9.28 10.02
C PRO A 182 32.55 -10.62 9.30
N GLN A 183 32.13 -11.72 9.95
CA GLN A 183 32.17 -13.10 9.47
C GLN A 183 31.37 -13.30 8.17
N ILE A 184 31.89 -14.15 7.27
CA ILE A 184 31.25 -14.50 5.98
C ILE A 184 30.00 -15.35 6.27
N CYS A 185 28.83 -14.87 5.87
CA CYS A 185 27.59 -15.65 5.84
C CYS A 185 27.02 -15.62 4.41
N GLU A 186 26.52 -16.75 3.92
CA GLU A 186 25.88 -16.78 2.60
C GLU A 186 24.65 -15.85 2.56
N PRO A 187 24.38 -15.17 1.42
CA PRO A 187 23.21 -14.31 1.30
C PRO A 187 21.92 -15.08 1.56
N THR A 188 21.09 -14.60 2.49
CA THR A 188 19.80 -15.23 2.80
C THR A 188 18.66 -14.43 2.16
N ILE A 189 17.71 -15.11 1.53
CA ILE A 189 16.58 -14.48 0.82
C ILE A 189 15.28 -14.84 1.52
N TYR A 190 14.49 -13.81 1.83
CA TYR A 190 13.14 -13.93 2.36
C TYR A 190 12.11 -13.37 1.38
N ALA A 191 10.89 -13.87 1.45
CA ALA A 191 9.75 -13.40 0.69
C ALA A 191 8.67 -12.85 1.60
N TYR A 192 8.15 -11.69 1.27
CA TYR A 192 6.96 -11.14 1.90
C TYR A 192 5.78 -11.24 0.94
N TYR A 193 4.76 -12.00 1.35
CA TYR A 193 3.49 -12.14 0.63
C TYR A 193 2.51 -11.14 1.21
N ASP A 194 2.08 -10.19 0.38
CA ASP A 194 1.09 -9.20 0.82
C ASP A 194 -0.31 -9.83 0.74
N PRO A 195 -0.99 -10.06 1.88
CA PRO A 195 -2.30 -10.71 1.90
C PRO A 195 -3.41 -9.85 1.28
N SER A 196 -3.12 -8.60 0.87
CA SER A 196 -4.04 -7.74 0.14
C SER A 196 -3.90 -7.81 -1.39
N PHE A 197 -2.87 -8.48 -1.92
CA PHE A 197 -2.74 -8.76 -3.34
C PHE A 197 -3.40 -10.10 -3.70
N THR A 198 -4.01 -10.18 -4.88
CA THR A 198 -4.59 -11.40 -5.45
C THR A 198 -3.56 -12.26 -6.19
N TYR A 199 -2.30 -11.82 -6.25
CA TYR A 199 -1.23 -12.53 -6.95
C TYR A 199 -0.64 -13.61 -6.05
N GLU A 200 -0.40 -14.82 -6.60
CA GLU A 200 0.15 -15.96 -5.84
C GLU A 200 1.64 -15.81 -5.48
N GLY A 201 2.32 -14.81 -6.06
CA GLY A 201 3.73 -14.53 -5.83
C GLY A 201 4.00 -13.57 -4.66
N PRO A 202 5.26 -13.50 -4.20
CA PRO A 202 5.65 -12.52 -3.19
C PRO A 202 5.45 -11.10 -3.73
N SER A 203 5.22 -10.14 -2.82
CA SER A 203 5.22 -8.72 -3.16
C SER A 203 6.63 -8.12 -3.06
N GLN A 204 7.47 -8.68 -2.19
CA GLN A 204 8.83 -8.21 -1.93
C GLN A 204 9.78 -9.38 -1.67
N LEU A 205 11.02 -9.24 -2.12
CA LEU A 205 12.15 -10.08 -1.72
C LEU A 205 13.12 -9.28 -0.85
N ILE A 206 13.54 -9.87 0.26
CA ILE A 206 14.47 -9.27 1.22
C ILE A 206 15.76 -10.08 1.21
N PHE A 207 16.88 -9.43 0.95
CA PHE A 207 18.20 -10.03 0.87
C PHE A 207 19.02 -9.62 2.08
N HIS A 208 19.42 -10.58 2.89
CA HIS A 208 20.44 -10.38 3.91
C HIS A 208 21.79 -10.65 3.29
N VAL A 209 22.60 -9.61 3.15
CA VAL A 209 23.92 -9.67 2.52
C VAL A 209 24.93 -9.06 3.48
N ASP A 210 25.97 -9.79 3.84
CA ASP A 210 26.99 -9.27 4.74
C ASP A 210 27.89 -8.21 4.05
N GLU A 211 28.60 -7.43 4.88
CA GLU A 211 29.47 -6.35 4.42
C GLU A 211 30.67 -6.84 3.58
N ILE A 212 31.18 -8.05 3.83
CA ILE A 212 32.24 -8.64 3.00
C ILE A 212 31.66 -8.93 1.62
N THR A 213 30.50 -9.56 1.53
CA THR A 213 29.86 -9.85 0.25
C THR A 213 29.57 -8.56 -0.55
N LEU A 214 29.07 -7.51 0.11
CA LEU A 214 28.82 -6.20 -0.53
C LEU A 214 30.10 -5.46 -0.97
N SER A 215 31.21 -5.67 -0.26
CA SER A 215 32.49 -5.02 -0.56
C SER A 215 33.33 -5.77 -1.59
N GLN A 216 33.29 -7.10 -1.60
CA GLN A 216 34.16 -7.92 -2.43
C GLN A 216 33.49 -8.41 -3.72
N LYS A 217 32.17 -8.65 -3.72
CA LYS A 217 31.47 -9.12 -4.92
C LYS A 217 30.89 -7.94 -5.70
N ARG A 218 31.07 -7.97 -7.02
CA ARG A 218 30.46 -6.97 -7.93
C ARG A 218 29.02 -7.30 -8.30
N GLU A 219 28.72 -8.59 -8.39
CA GLU A 219 27.40 -9.11 -8.72
C GLU A 219 27.17 -10.44 -7.99
N ILE A 220 25.90 -10.75 -7.71
CA ILE A 220 25.49 -12.06 -7.22
C ILE A 220 24.33 -12.59 -8.08
N PRO A 221 24.38 -13.86 -8.53
CA PRO A 221 23.22 -14.49 -9.13
C PRO A 221 22.19 -14.81 -8.04
N ILE A 222 20.92 -14.65 -8.39
CA ILE A 222 19.77 -14.87 -7.51
C ILE A 222 18.78 -15.75 -8.27
N PRO A 223 18.59 -17.01 -7.86
CA PRO A 223 17.56 -17.86 -8.42
C PRO A 223 16.20 -17.38 -7.91
N LEU A 224 15.30 -17.09 -8.84
CA LEU A 224 13.90 -16.74 -8.60
C LEU A 224 13.00 -17.98 -8.49
N ASP A 225 13.51 -19.16 -8.84
CA ASP A 225 12.77 -20.42 -8.88
C ASP A 225 12.67 -21.15 -7.52
N GLY A 226 13.26 -20.59 -6.46
CA GLY A 226 13.33 -21.24 -5.14
C GLY A 226 12.14 -20.90 -4.24
N PRO A 227 11.71 -21.84 -3.35
CA PRO A 227 10.84 -21.45 -2.25
C PRO A 227 11.62 -20.52 -1.31
N PHE A 228 11.24 -19.25 -1.29
CA PHE A 228 11.81 -18.26 -0.37
C PHE A 228 11.25 -18.46 1.02
N LYS A 229 12.06 -18.24 2.06
CA LYS A 229 11.57 -18.24 3.44
C LYS A 229 10.58 -17.09 3.62
N GLN A 230 9.35 -17.41 4.00
CA GLN A 230 8.35 -16.38 4.25
C GLN A 230 8.71 -15.59 5.51
N ILE A 231 8.50 -14.27 5.46
CA ILE A 231 8.64 -13.39 6.60
C ILE A 231 7.28 -12.83 7.02
N GLU A 232 7.03 -12.79 8.32
CA GLU A 232 5.78 -12.25 8.87
C GLU A 232 5.83 -10.71 8.97
N ILE A 233 4.67 -10.07 8.91
CA ILE A 233 4.56 -8.60 8.88
C ILE A 233 5.15 -7.93 10.14
N ASP A 234 5.07 -8.60 11.28
CA ASP A 234 5.59 -8.12 12.56
C ASP A 234 7.13 -8.10 12.59
N GLU A 235 7.76 -9.05 11.91
CA GLU A 235 9.20 -9.02 11.66
C GLU A 235 9.52 -7.88 10.68
N LEU A 236 8.73 -7.72 9.60
CA LEU A 236 8.91 -6.69 8.57
C LEU A 236 9.05 -5.27 9.16
N LEU A 237 8.23 -4.96 10.18
CA LEU A 237 8.15 -3.66 10.85
C LEU A 237 9.43 -3.24 11.59
N HIS A 238 10.35 -4.16 11.85
CA HIS A 238 11.58 -3.92 12.60
C HIS A 238 12.83 -3.83 11.70
N PHE A 239 12.69 -3.91 10.37
CA PHE A 239 13.84 -3.90 9.47
C PHE A 239 14.23 -2.50 8.99
N GLU A 240 15.54 -2.22 8.97
CA GLU A 240 16.12 -1.14 8.18
C GLU A 240 16.79 -1.77 6.94
N GLY A 241 16.21 -1.56 5.75
CA GLY A 241 16.70 -2.15 4.50
C GLY A 241 16.92 -1.13 3.40
N LEU A 242 17.90 -1.37 2.52
CA LEU A 242 18.16 -0.54 1.35
C LEU A 242 17.31 -0.99 0.15
N LYS A 243 16.68 -0.04 -0.54
CA LYS A 243 15.95 -0.38 -1.78
C LYS A 243 16.92 -0.76 -2.91
N ILE A 244 16.68 -1.92 -3.52
CA ILE A 244 17.23 -2.34 -4.81
C ILE A 244 16.47 -1.60 -5.90
N LEU A 245 17.17 -0.85 -6.76
CA LEU A 245 16.57 -0.17 -7.89
C LEU A 245 16.58 -1.05 -9.14
N GLN A 246 15.76 -0.72 -10.13
CA GLN A 246 15.66 -1.49 -11.38
C GLN A 246 17.03 -1.66 -12.07
N HIS A 247 17.83 -0.58 -12.13
CA HIS A 247 19.18 -0.63 -12.71
C HIS A 247 20.20 -1.33 -11.81
N ASP A 248 19.85 -1.81 -10.63
CA ASP A 248 20.71 -2.69 -9.84
C ASP A 248 20.50 -4.16 -10.23
N ILE A 249 19.57 -4.45 -11.15
CA ILE A 249 19.17 -5.80 -11.55
C ILE A 249 19.55 -6.02 -13.01
N VAL A 250 20.11 -7.18 -13.31
CA VAL A 250 20.31 -7.66 -14.68
C VAL A 250 19.61 -9.01 -14.81
N TYR A 251 18.58 -9.06 -15.66
CA TYR A 251 17.94 -10.31 -16.05
C TYR A 251 18.73 -10.94 -17.20
N PHE A 252 19.14 -12.19 -17.07
CA PHE A 252 20.04 -12.83 -18.05
C PHE A 252 19.58 -14.22 -18.49
N GLU A 253 18.89 -14.96 -17.61
CA GLU A 253 18.30 -16.27 -17.92
C GLU A 253 16.90 -16.38 -17.28
N PRO A 254 15.99 -17.20 -17.85
CA PRO A 254 14.73 -17.53 -17.20
C PRO A 254 14.93 -17.93 -15.73
N GLY A 255 14.16 -17.29 -14.84
CA GLY A 255 14.23 -17.58 -13.41
C GLY A 255 15.51 -17.10 -12.72
N ASN A 256 16.42 -16.37 -13.38
CA ASN A 256 17.68 -15.95 -12.78
C ASN A 256 17.98 -14.47 -13.02
N ILE A 257 18.26 -13.75 -11.93
CA ILE A 257 18.71 -12.36 -11.99
C ILE A 257 20.11 -12.23 -11.40
N LYS A 258 20.85 -11.23 -11.85
CA LYS A 258 22.07 -10.77 -11.20
C LYS A 258 21.78 -9.47 -10.48
N LEU A 259 22.05 -9.46 -9.19
CA LEU A 259 22.03 -8.24 -8.40
C LEU A 259 23.43 -7.61 -8.42
N MET A 260 23.51 -6.38 -8.95
CA MET A 260 24.74 -5.64 -9.14
C MET A 260 25.19 -4.98 -7.84
N LEU A 261 25.72 -5.78 -6.90
CA LEU A 261 26.19 -5.31 -5.60
C LEU A 261 27.18 -4.14 -5.70
N GLY A 262 28.02 -4.08 -6.74
CA GLY A 262 28.94 -2.96 -6.96
C GLY A 262 28.24 -1.62 -7.25
N ARG A 263 27.02 -1.63 -7.79
CA ARG A 263 26.21 -0.41 -7.98
C ARG A 263 25.58 0.03 -6.66
N ILE A 264 25.12 -0.95 -5.88
CA ILE A 264 24.52 -0.76 -4.56
C ILE A 264 25.57 -0.22 -3.59
N SER A 265 26.74 -0.86 -3.49
CA SER A 265 27.80 -0.47 -2.56
C SER A 265 28.45 0.86 -2.91
N ARG A 266 28.53 1.24 -4.18
CA ARG A 266 28.94 2.60 -4.59
C ARG A 266 27.95 3.68 -4.16
N ARG A 267 26.66 3.35 -4.12
CA ARG A 267 25.60 4.30 -3.76
C ARG A 267 25.43 4.44 -2.26
N TYR A 268 25.48 3.31 -1.55
CA TYR A 268 25.07 3.23 -0.15
C TYR A 268 26.20 2.80 0.80
N GLY A 269 27.40 2.53 0.29
CA GLY A 269 28.49 1.93 1.08
C GLY A 269 28.27 0.44 1.33
N THR A 270 29.15 -0.15 2.17
CA THR A 270 29.18 -1.60 2.42
C THR A 270 28.59 -2.01 3.77
N GLY A 271 28.24 -1.05 4.63
CA GLY A 271 27.74 -1.33 5.98
C GLY A 271 26.28 -1.79 6.06
N ALA A 272 25.54 -1.72 4.95
CA ALA A 272 24.16 -2.19 4.90
C ALA A 272 24.10 -3.71 4.85
N LYS A 273 23.20 -4.32 5.63
CA LYS A 273 23.09 -5.78 5.71
C LYS A 273 21.83 -6.35 5.08
N THR A 274 20.89 -5.49 4.71
CA THR A 274 19.58 -5.87 4.21
C THR A 274 19.24 -5.05 2.97
N LEU A 275 18.88 -5.73 1.88
CA LEU A 275 18.48 -5.13 0.60
C LEU A 275 17.05 -5.57 0.26
N LEU A 276 16.23 -4.69 -0.30
CA LEU A 276 14.82 -4.93 -0.58
C LEU A 276 14.53 -4.77 -2.06
N LEU A 277 13.99 -5.83 -2.68
CA LEU A 277 13.48 -5.82 -4.04
C LEU A 277 11.96 -5.85 -4.05
N GLN A 278 11.33 -4.88 -4.69
CA GLN A 278 9.91 -4.93 -4.98
C GLN A 278 9.68 -5.80 -6.21
N MET A 279 8.73 -6.72 -6.16
CA MET A 279 8.48 -7.63 -7.28
C MET A 279 8.00 -6.89 -8.54
N LYS A 280 7.25 -5.80 -8.39
CA LYS A 280 6.90 -4.91 -9.51
C LYS A 280 8.14 -4.32 -10.22
N ASP A 281 9.17 -3.96 -9.47
CA ASP A 281 10.39 -3.36 -10.04
C ASP A 281 11.17 -4.43 -10.81
N LEU A 282 11.14 -5.68 -10.32
CA LEU A 282 11.71 -6.83 -11.01
C LEU A 282 10.93 -7.20 -12.27
N GLU A 283 9.60 -7.25 -12.21
CA GLU A 283 8.73 -7.53 -13.36
C GLU A 283 8.96 -6.53 -14.50
N GLU A 284 9.12 -5.24 -14.18
CA GLU A 284 9.47 -4.22 -15.18
C GLU A 284 10.83 -4.50 -15.85
N VAL A 285 11.83 -4.94 -15.09
CA VAL A 285 13.15 -5.30 -15.63
C VAL A 285 13.05 -6.54 -16.53
N ILE A 286 12.32 -7.58 -16.11
CA ILE A 286 12.10 -8.80 -16.90
C ILE A 286 11.38 -8.45 -18.21
N ASN A 287 10.32 -7.63 -18.14
CA ASN A 287 9.55 -7.21 -19.31
C ASN A 287 10.40 -6.40 -20.30
N ARG A 288 11.29 -5.53 -19.82
CA ARG A 288 12.25 -4.81 -20.69
C ARG A 288 13.31 -5.72 -21.29
N GLY A 289 13.78 -6.71 -20.54
CA GLY A 289 14.81 -7.67 -20.98
C GLY A 289 14.32 -8.68 -22.04
N ARG A 290 13.01 -8.89 -22.17
CA ARG A 290 12.40 -9.73 -23.22
C ARG A 290 12.23 -9.02 -24.58
N ILE A 291 12.55 -7.73 -24.67
CA ILE A 291 12.34 -6.89 -25.87
C ILE A 291 13.59 -6.87 -26.78
N TYR A 292 14.69 -7.54 -26.40
CA TYR A 292 15.92 -7.64 -27.19
C TYR A 292 16.26 -9.09 -27.53
#